data_AF-A0A4Q6C450-F1
#
_entry.id   AF-A0A4Q6C450-F1
#
_cell.length_a   1.000
_cell.length_b   1.000
_cell.length_c   1.000
_cell.angle_alpha   90.00
_cell.angle_beta   90.00
_cell.angle_gamma   90.00
#
_symmetry.space_group_name_H-M   'P 1'
#
loop_
_entity.id
_entity.type
_entity.pdbx_description
1 polymer ?
#
loop_
_entity_poly.entity_id
_entity_poly.type
_entity_poly.pdbx_seq_one_letter_code
_entity_poly.pdbx_strand_id
1 'polypeptide(L)'
;MKTCSSFTLALLLLLFMGTLFSPTRAFAKTVKYELTIRNQPVNMSGKKTVDFALTVNGGIPAPTLEFTDGDDAEILVKNEVP
;
A
#
# COMPACT_ATOMS: atom_id res chain seq x y z
N MET A 1 55.16 3.77 -22.92
CA MET A 1 53.92 3.06 -23.32
C MET A 1 53.19 2.31 -22.20
N LYS A 2 53.78 2.05 -21.01
CA LYS A 2 53.10 1.31 -19.92
C LYS A 2 52.13 2.16 -19.07
N THR A 3 52.38 3.48 -18.99
CA THR A 3 51.59 4.43 -18.17
C THR A 3 50.21 4.74 -18.76
N CYS A 4 50.05 4.72 -20.08
CA CYS A 4 48.77 4.98 -20.75
C CYS A 4 47.76 3.83 -20.57
N SER A 5 48.22 2.57 -20.64
CA SER A 5 47.38 1.38 -20.47
C SER A 5 46.90 1.16 -19.03
N SER A 6 47.67 1.61 -18.03
CA SER A 6 47.28 1.51 -16.62
C SER A 6 46.18 2.52 -16.28
N PHE A 7 46.19 3.68 -16.93
CA PHE A 7 45.21 4.73 -16.69
C PHE A 7 43.85 4.40 -17.31
N THR A 8 43.85 3.81 -18.51
CA THR A 8 42.63 3.31 -19.15
C THR A 8 42.02 2.14 -18.39
N LEU A 9 42.83 1.23 -17.83
CA LEU A 9 42.34 0.14 -16.99
C LEU A 9 41.72 0.64 -15.67
N ALA A 10 42.36 1.62 -15.03
CA ALA A 10 41.84 2.24 -13.82
C ALA A 10 40.51 2.97 -14.09
N LEU A 11 40.39 3.66 -15.23
CA LEU A 11 39.15 4.33 -15.64
C LEU A 11 38.02 3.32 -15.93
N LEU A 12 38.33 2.20 -16.56
CA LEU A 12 37.37 1.11 -16.82
C LEU A 12 36.90 0.47 -15.51
N LEU A 13 37.80 0.30 -14.53
CA LEU A 13 37.48 -0.26 -13.22
C LEU A 13 36.59 0.69 -12.39
N LEU A 14 36.85 2.00 -12.47
CA LEU A 14 36.03 3.05 -11.84
C LEU A 14 34.61 3.09 -12.42
N LEU A 15 34.48 2.97 -13.75
CA LEU A 15 33.18 2.90 -14.41
C LEU A 15 32.41 1.63 -14.02
N PHE A 16 33.09 0.48 -13.90
CA PHE A 16 32.48 -0.78 -13.50
C PHE A 16 32.04 -0.79 -12.03
N MET A 17 32.80 -0.15 -11.13
CA MET A 17 32.37 0.04 -9.74
C MET A 17 31.15 0.96 -9.61
N GLY A 18 31.05 1.99 -10.45
CA GLY A 18 29.92 2.91 -10.46
C GLY A 18 28.59 2.27 -10.87
N THR A 19 28.60 1.30 -11.79
CA THR A 19 27.37 0.61 -12.22
C THR A 19 26.85 -0.37 -11.18
N LEU A 20 27.74 -0.97 -10.37
CA LEU A 20 27.38 -1.88 -9.26
C LEU A 20 26.71 -1.17 -8.09
N PHE A 21 26.84 0.16 -7.98
CA PHE A 21 26.29 0.97 -6.89
C PHE A 21 24.98 1.70 -7.24
N SER A 22 24.26 1.21 -8.26
CA SER A 22 22.96 1.79 -8.62
C SER A 22 21.95 1.56 -7.48
N PRO A 23 21.39 2.61 -6.84
CA PRO A 23 20.39 2.42 -5.80
C PRO A 23 19.15 1.75 -6.41
N THR A 24 18.76 0.60 -5.88
CA THR A 24 17.47 -0.01 -6.18
C THR A 24 16.39 0.93 -5.66
N ARG A 25 15.63 1.55 -6.56
CA ARG A 25 14.50 2.41 -6.16
C ARG A 25 13.45 1.50 -5.52
N ALA A 26 13.30 1.59 -4.19
CA ALA A 26 12.14 1.04 -3.52
C ALA A 26 10.92 1.87 -3.96
N PHE A 27 9.97 1.24 -4.65
CA PHE A 27 8.74 1.90 -5.08
C PHE A 27 7.65 1.57 -4.07
N ALA A 28 7.26 2.56 -3.26
CA ALA A 28 6.09 2.46 -2.39
C ALA A 28 4.83 2.62 -3.25
N LYS A 29 3.91 1.66 -3.16
CA LYS A 29 2.62 1.73 -3.85
C LYS A 29 1.60 2.44 -2.94
N THR A 30 0.71 3.23 -3.54
CA THR A 30 -0.50 3.69 -2.83
C THR A 30 -1.66 2.72 -3.08
N VAL A 31 -2.23 2.17 -2.01
CA VAL A 31 -3.40 1.28 -2.03
C VAL A 31 -4.62 2.06 -1.53
N LYS A 32 -5.69 2.07 -2.33
CA LYS A 32 -6.91 2.84 -2.03
C LYS A 32 -8.07 1.96 -1.58
N TYR A 33 -8.77 2.37 -0.53
CA TYR A 33 -9.98 1.73 -0.03
C TYR A 33 -11.13 2.73 0.03
N GLU A 34 -12.33 2.29 -0.36
CA GLU A 34 -13.56 3.04 -0.13
C GLU A 34 -14.41 2.34 0.92
N LEU A 35 -14.73 3.07 1.98
CA LEU A 35 -15.57 2.61 3.07
C LEU A 35 -16.82 3.48 3.12
N THR A 36 -17.99 2.86 3.02
CA THR A 36 -19.26 3.56 3.19
C THR A 36 -19.93 3.12 4.48
N ILE A 37 -20.21 4.10 5.35
CA ILE A 37 -20.86 3.90 6.64
C ILE A 37 -22.34 4.19 6.48
N ARG A 38 -23.18 3.22 6.84
CA ARG A 38 -24.65 3.32 6.78
C ARG A 38 -25.28 2.87 8.09
N ASN A 39 -26.32 3.57 8.50
CA ASN A 39 -27.25 3.09 9.51
C ASN A 39 -28.34 2.24 8.84
N GLN A 40 -28.38 0.94 9.13
CA GLN A 40 -29.39 0.04 8.56
C GLN A 40 -29.72 -1.12 9.52
N PRO A 41 -30.96 -1.65 9.47
CA PRO A 41 -31.34 -2.81 10.27
C PRO A 41 -30.56 -4.06 9.83
N VAL A 42 -30.08 -4.85 10.80
CA VAL A 42 -29.33 -6.09 10.55
C VAL A 42 -29.86 -7.23 11.41
N ASN A 43 -29.87 -8.45 10.87
CA ASN A 43 -30.15 -9.66 11.64
C ASN A 43 -28.97 -10.63 11.54
N MET A 44 -28.09 -10.57 12.55
CA MET A 44 -26.85 -11.35 12.57
C MET A 44 -27.03 -12.76 13.15
N SER A 45 -28.01 -12.94 14.05
CA SER A 45 -28.20 -14.19 14.80
C SER A 45 -29.33 -15.07 14.26
N GLY A 46 -30.09 -14.56 13.28
CA GLY A 46 -31.33 -15.17 12.78
C GLY A 46 -32.52 -15.03 13.74
N LYS A 47 -32.32 -14.54 14.98
CA LYS A 47 -33.36 -14.51 16.02
C LYS A 47 -34.03 -13.15 16.20
N LYS A 48 -33.25 -12.08 16.12
CA LYS A 48 -33.72 -10.71 16.34
C LYS A 48 -32.99 -9.76 15.41
N THR A 49 -33.77 -8.94 14.71
CA THR A 49 -33.25 -7.80 13.96
C THR A 49 -32.91 -6.67 14.93
N VAL A 50 -31.73 -6.09 14.75
CA VAL A 50 -31.31 -4.85 15.41
C VAL A 50 -31.59 -3.72 14.44
N ASP A 51 -32.50 -2.81 14.80
CA ASP A 51 -32.98 -1.76 13.89
C ASP A 51 -31.98 -0.61 13.71
N PHE A 52 -31.14 -0.38 14.72
CA PHE A 52 -30.08 0.62 14.68
C PHE A 52 -28.72 -0.09 14.68
N ALA A 53 -28.11 -0.20 13.51
CA ALA A 53 -26.77 -0.76 13.38
C ALA A 53 -25.97 0.00 12.33
N LEU A 54 -24.74 0.35 12.70
CA LEU A 54 -23.78 0.94 11.77
C LEU A 54 -23.04 -0.17 11.05
N THR A 55 -23.14 -0.16 9.73
CA THR A 55 -22.48 -1.12 8.85
C THR A 55 -21.39 -0.40 8.06
N VAL A 56 -20.30 -1.12 7.76
CA VAL A 56 -19.25 -0.64 6.85
C VAL A 56 -19.33 -1.49 5.60
N ASN A 57 -19.59 -0.85 4.45
CA ASN A 57 -19.84 -1.54 3.18
C ASN A 57 -20.96 -2.61 3.29
N GLY A 58 -21.92 -2.41 4.19
CA GLY A 58 -23.03 -3.34 4.43
C GLY A 58 -22.71 -4.51 5.38
N GLY A 59 -21.47 -4.64 5.85
CA GLY A 59 -21.03 -5.72 6.72
C GLY A 59 -20.95 -5.33 8.19
N ILE A 60 -21.23 -6.32 9.05
CA ILE A 60 -20.79 -6.42 10.44
C ILE A 60 -20.32 -7.88 10.62
N PRO A 61 -19.04 -8.14 10.95
CA PRO A 61 -17.96 -7.19 11.15
C PRO A 61 -17.63 -6.39 9.87
N ALA A 62 -16.98 -5.24 10.05
CA ALA A 62 -16.45 -4.43 8.95
C ALA A 62 -15.42 -5.22 8.12
N PRO A 63 -15.19 -4.87 6.85
CA PRO A 63 -14.18 -5.54 6.03
C PRO A 63 -12.78 -5.39 6.64
N THR A 64 -12.00 -6.46 6.60
CA THR A 64 -10.58 -6.44 6.97
C THR A 64 -9.78 -5.75 5.87
N LEU A 65 -8.89 -4.84 6.27
CA LEU A 65 -7.95 -4.18 5.36
C LEU A 65 -6.58 -4.82 5.52
N GLU A 66 -5.95 -5.14 4.41
CA GLU A 66 -4.63 -5.78 4.36
C GLU A 66 -3.61 -4.82 3.76
N PHE A 67 -2.46 -4.67 4.42
CA PHE A 67 -1.44 -3.70 4.03
C PHE A 67 -0.10 -4.39 3.79
N THR A 68 0.69 -3.84 2.87
CA THR A 68 2.09 -4.21 2.70
C THR A 68 2.95 -3.17 3.42
N ASP A 69 3.91 -3.62 4.22
CA ASP A 69 4.86 -2.69 4.84
C ASP A 69 5.60 -1.87 3.78
N GLY A 70 5.62 -0.55 3.97
CA GLY A 70 6.22 0.41 3.04
C GLY A 70 5.29 0.95 1.96
N ASP A 71 4.06 0.44 1.85
CA ASP A 71 3.03 1.03 1.00
C ASP A 71 2.24 2.12 1.75
N ASP A 72 1.69 3.08 0.99
CA ASP A 72 0.76 4.08 1.51
C ASP A 72 -0.67 3.56 1.41
N ALA A 73 -1.44 3.66 2.49
CA ALA A 73 -2.86 3.35 2.48
C ALA A 73 -3.71 4.64 2.45
N GLU A 74 -4.54 4.79 1.42
CA GLU A 74 -5.53 5.88 1.31
C GLU A 74 -6.93 5.32 1.55
N ILE A 75 -7.59 5.76 2.62
CA ILE A 75 -8.93 5.28 2.99
C ILE A 75 -9.93 6.43 2.83
N LEU A 76 -10.77 6.34 1.80
CA LEU A 76 -11.87 7.28 1.58
C LEU A 76 -13.10 6.80 2.34
N VAL A 77 -13.52 7.58 3.34
CA VAL A 77 -14.71 7.28 4.14
C VAL A 77 -15.88 8.14 3.68
N LYS A 78 -16.96 7.48 3.27
CA LYS A 78 -18.26 8.09 2.95
C LYS A 78 -19.20 7.87 4.13
N ASN A 79 -19.59 8.95 4.81
CA ASN A 79 -20.59 8.92 5.86
C ASN A 79 -21.98 9.11 5.24
N GLU A 80 -22.79 8.06 5.21
CA GLU A 80 -24.18 8.05 4.73
C GLU A 80 -25.15 7.76 5.89
N VAL A 81 -24.79 8.15 7.12
CA VAL A 81 -25.72 8.15 8.25
C VAL A 81 -26.63 9.37 8.13
N PRO A 82 -27.97 9.20 8.08
CA PRO A 82 -28.94 10.30 8.01
C PRO A 82 -28.92 11.23 9.23
#